data_AF-A0A1B6DRW6-F1
#
_entry.id   AF-A0A1B6DRW6-F1
#
_cell.length_a   1.000
_cell.length_b   1.000
_cell.length_c   1.000
_cell.angle_alpha   90.00
_cell.angle_beta   90.00
_cell.angle_gamma   90.00
#
_symmetry.space_group_name_H-M   'P 1'
#
loop_
_entity.id
_entity.type
_entity.pdbx_description
1 polymer ?
#
loop_
_entity_poly.entity_id
_entity_poly.type
_entity_poly.pdbx_seq_one_letter_code
_entity_poly.pdbx_strand_id
1 'polypeptide(L)'
;MNIKKEIKKINFASVKTKLKYTDFLEIQLKSFNNFLKIDSNFENRKNEGLYKAFIENFPISDAKNKFILEFIDYIIDPPRYSLEECLKRGLTYSVSIKARLKLYCTKSEIKNFETIYQDVYLGTCPYMTPSGSFIFNGSERVVVSQLQRSPGVDKEK
;
A
#
# COMPACT_ATOMS: atom_id res chain seq x y z
N MET A 1 10.69 -35.59 -16.94
CA MET A 1 9.89 -35.71 -18.18
C MET A 1 8.42 -35.83 -17.78
N ASN A 2 7.67 -34.72 -17.69
CA ASN A 2 6.25 -34.74 -17.30
C ASN A 2 5.38 -34.78 -18.56
N ILE A 3 4.85 -35.96 -18.88
CA ILE A 3 3.93 -36.16 -20.00
C ILE A 3 2.57 -35.58 -19.60
N LYS A 4 2.29 -34.33 -20.01
CA LYS A 4 0.92 -33.78 -19.93
C LYS A 4 0.05 -34.55 -20.91
N LYS A 5 -0.73 -35.51 -20.41
CA LYS A 5 -1.78 -36.20 -21.17
C LYS A 5 -2.88 -35.17 -21.46
N GLU A 6 -2.95 -34.66 -22.68
CA GLU A 6 -4.00 -33.73 -23.09
C GLU A 6 -5.34 -34.45 -23.15
N ILE A 7 -6.18 -34.21 -22.14
CA ILE A 7 -7.56 -34.68 -22.12
C ILE A 7 -8.34 -33.81 -23.11
N LYS A 8 -8.85 -34.42 -24.18
CA LYS A 8 -9.64 -33.72 -25.20
C LYS A 8 -11.01 -33.34 -24.62
N LYS A 9 -11.17 -32.06 -24.26
CA LYS A 9 -12.42 -31.51 -23.70
C LYS A 9 -13.33 -31.07 -24.85
N ILE A 10 -14.49 -31.72 -25.00
CA ILE A 10 -15.50 -31.34 -26.00
C ILE A 10 -16.39 -30.24 -25.38
N ASN A 11 -16.57 -29.13 -26.08
CA ASN A 11 -17.42 -28.01 -25.67
C ASN A 11 -18.65 -27.94 -26.60
N PHE A 12 -19.85 -28.02 -26.02
CA PHE A 12 -21.14 -27.95 -26.73
C PHE A 12 -21.78 -26.55 -26.70
N ALA A 13 -21.05 -25.52 -26.24
CA ALA A 13 -21.57 -24.16 -26.17
C ALA A 13 -21.97 -23.65 -27.55
N SER A 14 -23.24 -23.25 -27.67
CA SER A 14 -23.80 -22.64 -28.89
C SER A 14 -23.24 -21.24 -29.15
N VAL A 15 -22.85 -20.52 -28.09
CA VAL A 15 -22.26 -19.18 -28.15
C VAL A 15 -20.76 -19.27 -27.92
N LYS A 16 -19.96 -18.70 -28.82
CA LYS A 16 -18.50 -18.56 -28.65
C LYS A 16 -18.18 -17.42 -27.69
N THR A 17 -17.63 -17.74 -26.53
CA THR A 17 -17.12 -16.76 -25.57
C THR A 17 -15.90 -16.06 -26.15
N LYS A 18 -16.02 -14.78 -26.53
CA LYS A 18 -14.88 -13.95 -26.98
C LYS A 18 -14.10 -13.29 -25.84
N LEU A 19 -14.72 -13.21 -24.67
CA LEU A 19 -14.13 -12.59 -23.48
C LEU A 19 -13.21 -13.59 -22.79
N LYS A 20 -11.96 -13.18 -22.56
CA LYS A 20 -11.05 -13.89 -21.67
C LYS A 20 -11.42 -13.52 -20.23
N TYR A 21 -11.46 -14.52 -19.36
CA TYR A 21 -11.57 -14.27 -17.93
C TYR A 21 -10.36 -13.48 -17.46
N THR A 22 -10.61 -12.44 -16.68
CA THR A 22 -9.56 -11.73 -15.93
C THR A 22 -9.10 -12.59 -14.77
N ASP A 23 -7.98 -12.23 -14.16
CA ASP A 23 -7.56 -12.88 -12.92
C ASP A 23 -8.58 -12.56 -11.82
N PHE A 24 -9.04 -13.59 -11.11
CA PHE A 24 -10.01 -13.44 -10.02
C PHE A 24 -9.41 -12.77 -8.79
N LEU A 25 -8.08 -12.78 -8.65
CA LEU A 25 -7.34 -12.10 -7.59
C LEU A 25 -6.94 -10.66 -7.97
N GLU A 26 -7.24 -10.24 -9.20
CA GLU A 26 -6.81 -8.94 -9.72
C GLU A 26 -7.30 -7.79 -8.84
N ILE A 27 -8.54 -7.88 -8.34
CA ILE A 27 -9.16 -6.82 -7.54
C ILE A 27 -8.34 -6.58 -6.26
N GLN A 28 -7.99 -7.64 -5.53
CA GLN A 28 -7.23 -7.56 -4.29
C GLN A 28 -5.81 -7.06 -4.56
N LEU A 29 -5.12 -7.67 -5.51
CA LEU A 29 -3.73 -7.35 -5.85
C LEU A 29 -3.60 -5.91 -6.33
N LYS A 30 -4.48 -5.48 -7.24
CA LYS A 30 -4.47 -4.13 -7.82
C LYS A 30 -4.81 -3.08 -6.78
N SER A 31 -5.78 -3.34 -5.90
CA SER A 31 -6.13 -2.42 -4.80
C SER A 31 -4.95 -2.18 -3.87
N PHE A 32 -4.29 -3.26 -3.44
CA PHE A 32 -3.14 -3.17 -2.54
C PHE A 32 -1.91 -2.53 -3.20
N ASN A 33 -1.61 -2.89 -4.45
CA ASN A 33 -0.55 -2.25 -5.22
C ASN A 33 -0.81 -0.76 -5.44
N ASN A 34 -2.07 -0.37 -5.65
CA ASN A 34 -2.46 1.03 -5.74
C ASN A 34 -2.32 1.79 -4.41
N PHE A 35 -2.48 1.10 -3.28
CA PHE A 35 -2.30 1.71 -1.95
C PHE A 35 -0.83 1.97 -1.62
N LEU A 36 0.06 0.97 -1.76
CA LEU A 36 1.47 1.09 -1.37
C LEU A 36 2.39 1.69 -2.47
N LYS A 37 2.07 1.50 -3.76
CA LYS A 37 2.85 2.01 -4.91
C LYS A 37 4.37 1.79 -4.81
N ILE A 38 4.79 0.58 -4.46
CA ILE A 38 6.21 0.23 -4.20
C ILE A 38 7.11 0.49 -5.43
N ASP A 39 6.62 0.21 -6.65
CA ASP A 39 7.41 0.26 -7.88
C ASP A 39 7.32 1.60 -8.63
N SER A 40 6.71 2.63 -8.04
CA SER A 40 6.50 3.92 -8.72
C SER A 40 7.67 4.88 -8.44
N ASN A 41 8.31 5.36 -9.51
CA ASN A 41 9.24 6.51 -9.44
C ASN A 41 8.58 7.68 -8.70
N PHE A 42 9.39 8.46 -7.99
CA PHE A 42 8.97 9.62 -7.20
C PHE A 42 7.93 10.51 -7.92
N GLU A 43 8.21 10.85 -9.18
CA GLU A 43 7.36 11.67 -10.04
C GLU A 43 6.02 11.02 -10.42
N ASN A 44 5.95 9.69 -10.44
CA ASN A 44 4.75 8.93 -10.83
C ASN A 44 3.86 8.55 -9.65
N ARG A 45 4.23 8.93 -8.41
CA ARG A 45 3.37 8.77 -7.24
C ARG A 45 2.24 9.79 -7.32
N LYS A 46 1.15 9.39 -8.00
CA LYS A 46 -0.10 10.15 -8.00
C LYS A 46 -0.56 10.40 -6.55
N ASN A 47 -1.27 11.51 -6.31
CA ASN A 47 -1.97 11.82 -5.05
C ASN A 47 -3.07 10.79 -4.74
N GLU A 48 -2.68 9.55 -4.50
CA GLU A 48 -3.54 8.40 -4.22
C GLU A 48 -2.87 7.52 -3.14
N GLY A 49 -3.67 6.66 -2.51
CA GLY A 49 -3.16 5.69 -1.53
C GLY A 49 -2.45 6.32 -0.34
N LEU A 50 -1.31 5.72 0.05
CA LEU A 50 -0.54 6.14 1.22
C LEU A 50 0.05 7.56 1.07
N TYR A 51 0.46 7.95 -0.14
CA TYR A 51 1.02 9.28 -0.39
C TYR A 51 -0.02 10.38 -0.17
N LYS A 52 -1.26 10.17 -0.65
CA LYS A 52 -2.39 11.08 -0.41
C LYS A 52 -2.67 11.25 1.08
N ALA A 53 -2.68 10.16 1.83
CA ALA A 53 -2.92 10.20 3.27
C ALA A 53 -1.86 11.05 3.99
N PHE A 54 -0.58 10.99 3.57
CA PHE A 54 0.43 11.88 4.12
C PHE A 54 0.20 13.35 3.71
N ILE A 55 -0.03 13.63 2.43
CA ILE A 55 -0.26 15.02 1.98
C ILE A 55 -1.48 15.66 2.66
N GLU A 56 -2.54 14.91 2.93
CA GLU A 56 -3.73 15.45 3.61
C GLU A 56 -3.48 15.83 5.07
N ASN A 57 -2.50 15.19 5.73
CA ASN A 57 -2.17 15.45 7.13
C ASN A 57 -1.02 16.45 7.34
N PHE A 58 -0.24 16.74 6.29
CA PHE A 58 0.90 17.67 6.34
C PHE A 58 0.62 18.92 5.49
N PRO A 59 1.17 20.10 5.85
CA PRO A 59 2.16 20.33 6.90
C PRO A 59 1.57 20.39 8.31
N ILE A 60 2.39 20.04 9.30
CA ILE A 60 2.06 20.19 10.73
C ILE A 60 2.87 21.35 11.29
N SER A 61 2.20 22.29 11.98
CA SER A 61 2.86 23.41 12.65
C SER A 61 2.76 23.31 14.17
N ASP A 62 3.77 23.83 14.86
CA ASP A 62 3.72 24.04 16.30
C ASP A 62 2.66 25.10 16.68
N ALA A 63 2.17 25.10 17.93
CA ALA A 63 1.15 26.02 18.43
C ALA A 63 1.47 27.51 18.22
N LYS A 64 2.77 27.86 18.13
CA LYS A 64 3.25 29.23 17.88
C LYS A 64 3.62 29.51 16.42
N ASN A 65 3.35 28.56 15.50
CA ASN A 65 3.73 28.58 14.09
C ASN A 65 5.21 28.96 13.88
N LYS A 66 6.08 28.45 14.75
CA LYS A 66 7.54 28.67 14.66
C LYS A 66 8.21 27.61 13.80
N PHE A 67 7.82 26.36 14.02
CA PHE A 67 8.34 25.20 13.32
C PHE A 67 7.25 24.62 12.44
N ILE A 68 7.63 24.28 11.21
CA ILE A 68 6.77 23.61 10.24
C ILE A 68 7.45 22.30 9.85
N LEU A 69 6.70 21.22 10.00
CA LEU A 69 7.08 19.89 9.55
C LEU A 69 6.38 19.61 8.22
N GLU A 70 7.16 19.43 7.18
CA GLU A 70 6.72 19.09 5.82
C GLU A 70 7.02 17.63 5.53
N PHE A 71 6.07 16.97 4.88
CA PHE A 71 6.27 15.66 4.28
C PHE A 71 6.85 15.85 2.87
N ILE A 72 7.95 15.15 2.59
CA ILE A 72 8.55 15.14 1.24
C ILE A 72 8.13 13.86 0.54
N ASP A 73 8.41 12.71 1.16
CA ASP A 73 8.21 11.41 0.55
C ASP A 73 8.22 10.26 1.55
N TYR A 74 7.95 9.04 1.10
CA TYR A 74 8.08 7.83 1.89
C TYR A 74 8.95 6.77 1.19
N ILE A 75 9.56 5.91 1.99
CA ILE A 75 10.41 4.80 1.57
C ILE A 75 9.83 3.54 2.17
N ILE A 76 9.66 2.50 1.35
CA ILE A 76 9.28 1.17 1.82
C ILE A 76 10.52 0.28 1.71
N ASP A 77 10.99 -0.20 2.85
CA ASP A 77 12.05 -1.20 2.89
C ASP A 77 11.46 -2.59 2.56
N PRO A 78 12.22 -3.46 1.88
CA PRO A 78 11.79 -4.83 1.60
C PRO A 78 11.50 -5.62 2.89
N PRO A 79 10.64 -6.66 2.81
CA PRO A 79 10.31 -7.47 3.95
C PRO A 79 11.56 -8.17 4.52
N ARG A 80 11.66 -8.25 5.85
CA ARG A 80 12.82 -8.82 6.55
C ARG A 80 12.94 -10.34 6.43
N TYR A 81 11.81 -11.03 6.24
CA TYR A 81 11.70 -12.48 6.23
C TYR A 81 10.94 -12.95 5.00
N SER A 82 11.20 -14.18 4.56
CA SER A 82 10.44 -14.80 3.46
C SER A 82 9.08 -15.33 3.93
N LEU A 83 8.17 -15.59 2.98
CA LEU A 83 6.84 -16.13 3.27
C LEU A 83 6.91 -17.45 4.06
N GLU A 84 7.79 -18.37 3.65
CA GLU A 84 7.95 -19.67 4.32
C GLU A 84 8.48 -19.54 5.75
N GLU A 85 9.40 -18.60 5.97
CA GLU A 85 9.96 -18.35 7.29
C GLU A 85 8.90 -17.77 8.23
N CYS A 86 8.08 -16.84 7.74
CA CYS A 86 6.98 -16.27 8.50
C CYS A 86 5.98 -17.35 8.95
N LEU A 87 5.64 -18.29 8.06
CA LEU A 87 4.74 -19.41 8.40
C LEU A 87 5.37 -20.36 9.42
N LYS A 88 6.62 -20.78 9.23
CA LYS A 88 7.30 -21.74 10.11
C LYS A 88 7.56 -21.18 11.50
N ARG A 89 7.92 -19.89 11.61
CA ARG A 89 8.35 -19.25 12.87
C ARG A 89 7.22 -18.51 13.58
N GLY A 90 6.02 -18.46 13.01
CA GLY A 90 4.92 -17.71 13.63
C GLY A 90 5.07 -16.19 13.50
N LEU A 91 5.77 -15.68 12.49
CA LEU A 91 6.04 -14.25 12.31
C LEU A 91 5.00 -13.59 11.39
N THR A 92 4.95 -12.26 11.40
CA THR A 92 4.12 -11.46 10.49
C THR A 92 4.95 -11.03 9.28
N TYR A 93 4.41 -11.25 8.08
CA TYR A 93 5.06 -10.83 6.83
C TYR A 93 4.74 -9.36 6.58
N SER A 94 5.72 -8.49 6.81
CA SER A 94 5.54 -7.03 6.77
C SER A 94 6.75 -6.30 6.19
N VAL A 95 6.48 -5.14 5.61
CA VAL A 95 7.46 -4.16 5.12
C VAL A 95 7.60 -2.99 6.10
N SER A 96 8.75 -2.33 6.11
CA SER A 96 9.03 -1.17 6.98
C SER A 96 8.77 0.12 6.20
N ILE A 97 8.00 1.04 6.78
CA ILE A 97 7.66 2.34 6.18
C ILE A 97 8.46 3.42 6.90
N LYS A 98 9.20 4.21 6.12
CA LYS A 98 9.88 5.43 6.56
C LYS A 98 9.31 6.62 5.81
N ALA A 99 9.17 7.77 6.46
CA ALA A 99 8.84 9.03 5.81
C ALA A 99 10.02 10.00 5.87
N ARG A 100 10.35 10.60 4.74
CA ARG A 100 11.29 11.71 4.63
C ARG A 100 10.56 12.99 4.97
N LEU A 101 10.94 13.57 6.11
CA LEU A 101 10.36 14.79 6.64
C LEU A 101 11.39 15.92 6.62
N LYS A 102 10.87 17.14 6.44
CA LYS A 102 11.64 18.38 6.47
C LYS A 102 11.11 19.27 7.57
N LEU A 103 11.97 19.61 8.52
CA LEU A 103 11.65 20.55 9.59
C LEU A 103 12.38 21.86 9.34
N TYR A 104 11.63 22.97 9.25
CA TYR A 104 12.20 24.31 9.11
C TYR A 104 11.50 25.32 10.02
N CYS A 105 12.21 26.40 10.31
CA CYS A 105 11.72 27.52 11.11
C CYS A 105 11.26 28.65 10.19
N THR A 106 10.07 29.20 10.43
CA THR A 106 9.51 30.31 9.64
C THR A 106 9.98 31.69 10.14
N LYS A 107 10.42 31.78 11.41
CA LYS A 107 10.83 33.05 12.03
C LYS A 107 12.35 33.21 12.05
N SER A 108 12.85 34.26 11.41
CA SER A 108 14.28 34.64 11.32
C SER A 108 14.95 35.01 12.64
N GLU A 109 14.22 35.02 13.77
CA GLU A 109 14.77 35.32 15.10
C GLU A 109 15.68 34.20 15.63
N ILE A 110 15.48 32.96 15.19
CA ILE A 110 16.36 31.84 15.51
C ILE A 110 17.43 31.75 14.41
N LYS A 111 18.46 32.61 14.48
CA LYS A 111 19.52 32.75 13.46
C LYS A 111 20.32 31.47 13.14
N ASN A 112 20.20 30.42 13.96
CA ASN A 112 21.02 29.22 13.86
C ASN A 112 20.23 27.91 13.65
N PHE A 113 18.95 27.98 13.25
CA PHE A 113 18.20 26.76 12.96
C PHE A 113 18.40 26.34 11.50
N GLU A 114 19.21 25.31 11.28
CA GLU A 114 19.37 24.68 9.97
C GLU A 114 18.12 23.85 9.63
N THR A 115 17.71 23.84 8.35
CA THR A 115 16.62 22.98 7.91
C THR A 115 17.07 21.52 7.99
N ILE A 116 16.35 20.71 8.78
CA ILE A 116 16.70 19.31 9.01
C ILE A 116 15.87 18.44 8.07
N TYR A 117 16.56 17.58 7.32
CA TYR A 117 15.95 16.52 6.53
C TYR A 117 16.22 15.19 7.23
N GLN A 118 15.17 14.44 7.55
CA GLN A 118 15.33 13.16 8.23
C GLN A 118 14.35 12.12 7.72
N ASP A 119 14.85 10.90 7.54
CA ASP A 119 14.04 9.72 7.26
C ASP A 119 13.59 9.11 8.60
N VAL A 120 12.33 9.32 8.94
CA VAL A 120 11.71 8.88 10.20
C VAL A 120 11.00 7.55 9.98
N TYR A 121 11.29 6.56 10.82
CA TYR A 121 10.57 5.29 10.81
C TYR A 121 9.16 5.45 11.39
N LEU A 122 8.13 5.13 10.58
CA LEU A 122 6.73 5.26 10.98
C LEU A 122 6.12 3.97 11.50
N GLY A 123 6.64 2.82 11.07
CA GLY A 123 6.15 1.52 11.50
C GLY A 123 6.28 0.42 10.44
N THR A 124 5.70 -0.73 10.74
CA THR A 124 5.58 -1.85 9.80
C THR A 124 4.18 -1.94 9.22
N CYS A 125 4.08 -2.26 7.93
CA CYS A 125 2.81 -2.55 7.26
C CYS A 125 2.82 -4.01 6.75
N PRO A 126 1.76 -4.81 7.01
CA PRO A 126 1.62 -6.15 6.45
C PRO A 126 1.70 -6.12 4.93
N TYR A 127 2.47 -7.04 4.34
CA TYR A 127 2.66 -7.11 2.90
C TYR A 127 1.85 -8.27 2.30
N MET A 128 1.20 -8.03 1.16
CA MET A 128 0.33 -9.02 0.52
C MET A 128 1.15 -10.09 -0.20
N THR A 129 0.73 -11.34 -0.08
CA THR A 129 1.30 -12.48 -0.82
C THR A 129 0.83 -12.46 -2.29
N PRO A 130 1.50 -13.17 -3.21
CA PRO A 130 1.03 -13.31 -4.59
C PRO A 130 -0.37 -13.92 -4.71
N SER A 131 -0.83 -14.62 -3.68
CA SER A 131 -2.15 -15.25 -3.61
C SER A 131 -3.25 -14.29 -3.12
N GLY A 132 -2.92 -13.05 -2.78
CA GLY A 132 -3.88 -12.07 -2.24
C GLY A 132 -4.18 -12.23 -0.74
N SER A 133 -3.39 -13.04 -0.02
CA SER A 133 -3.49 -13.23 1.44
C SER A 133 -2.43 -12.42 2.19
N PHE A 134 -2.54 -12.37 3.51
CA PHE A 134 -1.57 -11.76 4.41
C PHE A 134 -1.18 -12.76 5.50
N ILE A 135 0.08 -12.76 5.92
CA ILE A 135 0.54 -13.62 7.01
C ILE A 135 0.67 -12.78 8.28
N PHE A 136 -0.14 -13.12 9.28
CA PHE A 136 -0.13 -12.49 10.60
C PHE A 136 0.12 -13.56 11.67
N ASN A 137 1.22 -13.41 12.41
CA ASN A 137 1.65 -14.37 13.45
C ASN A 137 1.65 -15.82 12.94
N GLY A 138 2.21 -16.06 11.75
CA GLY A 138 2.27 -17.36 11.07
C GLY A 138 0.94 -17.90 10.54
N SER A 139 -0.14 -17.14 10.63
CA SER A 139 -1.45 -17.54 10.09
C SER A 139 -1.81 -16.70 8.88
N GLU A 140 -2.26 -17.36 7.81
CA GLU A 140 -2.80 -16.65 6.64
C GLU A 140 -4.19 -16.08 6.94
N ARG A 141 -4.39 -14.83 6.52
CA ARG A 141 -5.64 -14.09 6.63
C ARG A 141 -5.94 -13.38 5.32
N VAL A 142 -7.22 -13.19 5.03
CA VAL A 142 -7.68 -12.49 3.82
C VAL A 142 -8.55 -11.32 4.25
N VAL A 143 -8.33 -10.16 3.61
CA VAL A 143 -9.20 -8.99 3.77
C VAL A 143 -10.34 -9.10 2.76
N VAL A 144 -11.57 -9.06 3.24
CA VAL A 144 -12.77 -9.12 2.39
C VAL A 144 -13.24 -7.72 2.03
N SER A 145 -13.67 -7.54 0.79
CA SER A 145 -14.24 -6.27 0.33
C SER A 145 -15.57 -6.02 1.01
N GLN A 146 -15.73 -4.83 1.59
CA GLN A 146 -16.97 -4.38 2.20
C GLN A 146 -17.81 -3.59 1.18
N LEU A 147 -19.13 -3.79 1.20
CA LEU A 147 -20.07 -2.95 0.45
C LEU A 147 -20.66 -1.90 1.40
N GLN A 148 -20.48 -0.63 1.07
CA GLN A 148 -20.99 0.51 1.81
C GLN A 148 -21.63 1.50 0.85
N ARG A 149 -22.64 2.25 1.33
CA ARG A 149 -23.23 3.36 0.57
C ARG A 149 -22.17 4.44 0.32
N SER A 150 -22.15 4.98 -0.90
CA SER A 150 -21.29 6.11 -1.21
C SER A 150 -21.68 7.33 -0.37
N PRO A 151 -20.71 8.10 0.15
CA PRO A 151 -21.02 9.37 0.81
C PRO A 151 -21.72 10.31 -0.17
N GLY A 152 -22.90 10.83 0.20
CA GLY A 152 -23.73 11.65 -0.66
C GLY A 152 -25.08 11.98 -0.02
N VAL A 153 -25.90 12.76 -0.73
CA VAL A 153 -27.28 13.05 -0.33
C VAL A 153 -28.21 12.17 -1.17
N ASP A 154 -28.82 11.18 -0.53
CA ASP A 154 -29.87 10.36 -1.13
C ASP A 154 -31.22 10.93 -0.71
N LYS A 155 -32.06 11.33 -1.67
CA LYS A 155 -33.44 11.72 -1.39
C LYS A 155 -34.32 10.48 -1.42
N GLU A 156 -34.81 10.06 -0.26
CA GLU A 156 -35.92 9.12 -0.17
C GLU A 156 -37.23 9.84 -0.56
N LYS A 157 -38.02 9.24 -1.44
CA LYS A 157 -39.36 9.70 -1.84
C LYS A 157 -40.42 8.94 -1.06
#